data_AF-A0A964QV43-F1
#
_entry.id   AF-A0A964QV43-F1
#
_cell.length_a   1.000
_cell.length_b   1.000
_cell.length_c   1.000
_cell.angle_alpha   90.00
_cell.angle_beta   90.00
_cell.angle_gamma   90.00
#
_symmetry.space_group_name_H-M   'P 1'
#
loop_
_entity.id
_entity.type
_entity.pdbx_description
1 polymer ?
#
loop_
_entity_poly.entity_id
_entity_poly.type
_entity_poly.pdbx_seq_one_letter_code
_entity_poly.pdbx_strand_id
1 'polypeptide(L)'
;METSTWLMDLGAPDEAVNFFVLKFNLSDQTNSDSVVVWRNPANLASEAGSPAIGTRSGFNMIFNNTTVAMFASSGQLMSADEVRLGTTWADVVPLRQPFRLSAPTVLPNGQFQMTISGAATPIVIEASTNLTSWTPRLTNSAPTDPYVFTDTAASGFQRRFYRAYKTP
;
A
#
# COMPACT_ATOMS: atom_id res chain seq x y z
N MET A 1 43.94 -9.18 0.56
CA MET A 1 43.87 -7.82 1.13
C MET A 1 42.57 -7.24 0.63
N GLU A 2 41.45 -7.49 1.30
CA GLU A 2 40.17 -6.93 0.87
C GLU A 2 39.36 -6.53 2.10
N THR A 3 39.28 -5.23 2.32
CA THR A 3 38.34 -4.60 3.24
C THR A 3 37.87 -3.30 2.61
N SER A 4 37.19 -3.39 1.47
CA SER A 4 36.26 -2.34 1.02
C SER A 4 34.89 -2.69 1.57
N THR A 5 34.69 -2.47 2.87
CA THR A 5 33.34 -2.43 3.43
C THR A 5 32.67 -1.19 2.85
N TRP A 6 31.88 -1.37 1.79
CA TRP A 6 31.17 -0.29 1.14
C TRP A 6 29.96 0.11 1.99
N LEU A 7 29.97 1.37 2.46
CA LEU A 7 28.92 1.92 3.32
C LEU A 7 28.17 3.04 2.59
N MET A 8 26.85 2.95 2.60
CA MET A 8 25.98 4.07 2.26
C MET A 8 25.56 4.76 3.55
N ASP A 9 25.76 6.08 3.62
CA ASP A 9 25.27 6.89 4.74
C ASP A 9 23.73 6.94 4.65
N LEU A 10 23.06 6.48 5.70
CA LEU A 10 21.59 6.47 5.83
C LEU A 10 21.09 7.62 6.73
N GLY A 11 21.95 8.58 7.04
CA GLY A 11 21.72 9.66 7.97
C GLY A 11 22.14 9.32 9.40
N ALA A 12 22.03 10.30 10.29
CA ALA A 12 22.38 10.13 11.69
C ALA A 12 21.56 8.99 12.34
N PRO A 13 22.17 8.24 13.28
CA PRO A 13 21.44 7.27 14.09
C PRO A 13 20.43 7.99 14.99
N ASP A 14 19.25 7.40 15.13
CA ASP A 14 18.22 7.82 16.09
C ASP A 14 17.42 6.61 16.60
N GLU A 15 16.61 6.84 17.63
CA GLU A 15 15.72 5.85 18.24
C GLU A 15 14.31 5.85 17.61
N ALA A 16 14.11 6.61 16.52
CA ALA A 16 12.80 6.71 15.89
C ALA A 16 12.50 5.50 15.01
N VAL A 17 11.21 5.23 14.80
CA VAL A 17 10.78 4.29 13.76
C VAL A 17 11.04 4.92 12.40
N ASN A 18 11.83 4.24 11.59
CA ASN A 18 12.21 4.70 10.26
C ASN A 18 11.57 3.81 9.19
N PHE A 19 11.00 4.43 8.17
CA PHE A 19 10.47 3.77 6.99
C PHE A 19 11.48 3.87 5.85
N PHE A 20 11.95 2.73 5.35
CA PHE A 20 12.90 2.66 4.25
C PHE A 20 12.25 2.07 3.01
N VAL A 21 12.60 2.64 1.85
CA VAL A 21 12.31 2.06 0.53
C VAL A 21 13.62 1.88 -0.19
N LEU A 22 13.82 0.72 -0.80
CA LEU A 22 14.99 0.42 -1.61
C LEU A 22 14.52 0.01 -3.00
N LYS A 23 15.12 0.60 -4.04
CA LYS A 23 14.90 0.21 -5.44
C LYS A 23 16.18 -0.37 -6.00
N PHE A 24 16.11 -1.62 -6.42
CA PHE A 24 17.18 -2.30 -7.14
C PHE A 24 16.93 -2.15 -8.64
N ASN A 25 17.83 -1.49 -9.35
CA ASN A 25 17.80 -1.47 -10.81
C ASN A 25 18.89 -2.42 -11.31
N LEU A 26 18.47 -3.48 -12.00
CA LEU A 26 19.36 -4.50 -12.54
C LEU A 26 19.57 -4.28 -14.04
N SER A 27 20.78 -4.57 -14.52
CA SER A 27 21.21 -4.42 -15.91
C SER A 27 21.89 -5.70 -16.39
N ASP A 28 21.88 -5.91 -17.70
CA ASP A 28 22.65 -6.95 -18.39
C ASP A 28 24.11 -6.52 -18.66
N GLN A 29 24.45 -5.25 -18.39
CA GLN A 29 25.79 -4.71 -18.56
C GLN A 29 26.64 -4.88 -17.31
N THR A 30 27.93 -5.12 -17.50
CA THR A 30 28.89 -5.26 -16.40
C THR A 30 28.97 -4.00 -15.56
N ASN A 31 28.80 -4.16 -14.25
CA ASN A 31 28.87 -3.12 -13.23
C ASN A 31 27.84 -2.02 -13.42
N SER A 32 26.65 -2.35 -13.93
CA SER A 32 25.61 -1.36 -14.23
C SER A 32 24.40 -1.42 -13.30
N ASP A 33 24.41 -2.30 -12.29
CA ASP A 33 23.35 -2.34 -11.30
C ASP A 33 23.44 -1.15 -10.34
N SER A 34 22.30 -0.82 -9.74
CA SER A 34 22.21 0.25 -8.75
C SER A 34 21.17 -0.01 -7.68
N VAL A 35 21.39 0.61 -6.52
CA VAL A 35 20.42 0.71 -5.42
C VAL A 35 20.15 2.17 -5.14
N VAL A 36 18.88 2.54 -5.16
CA VAL A 36 18.39 3.85 -4.70
C VAL A 36 17.72 3.64 -3.36
N VAL A 37 18.00 4.50 -2.38
CA VAL A 37 17.45 4.41 -1.03
C VAL A 37 16.68 5.67 -0.68
N TRP A 38 15.51 5.48 -0.09
CA TRP A 38 14.73 6.52 0.57
C TRP A 38 14.61 6.18 2.06
N ARG A 39 14.73 7.20 2.89
CA ARG A 39 14.42 7.15 4.31
C ARG A 39 13.32 8.17 4.58
N ASN A 40 12.21 7.72 5.16
CA ASN A 40 11.03 8.52 5.47
C ASN A 40 10.56 9.39 4.28
N PRO A 41 10.31 8.80 3.08
CA PRO A 41 9.84 9.56 1.92
C PRO A 41 8.54 10.31 2.22
N ALA A 42 8.52 11.61 1.93
CA ALA A 42 7.38 12.47 2.26
C ALA A 42 6.16 12.26 1.33
N ASN A 43 6.39 11.87 0.06
CA ASN A 43 5.33 11.65 -0.91
C ASN A 43 5.24 10.16 -1.28
N LEU A 44 4.36 9.43 -0.59
CA LEU A 44 4.15 8.01 -0.86
C LEU A 44 3.37 7.75 -2.16
N ALA A 45 2.69 8.75 -2.73
CA ALA A 45 1.91 8.56 -3.96
C ALA A 45 2.76 8.53 -5.23
N SER A 46 4.00 8.99 -5.18
CA SER A 46 4.89 9.05 -6.36
C SER A 46 6.35 8.93 -5.98
N GLU A 47 7.05 7.97 -6.60
CA GLU A 47 8.51 7.80 -6.49
C GLU A 47 9.24 9.10 -6.87
N ALA A 48 8.92 9.68 -8.03
CA ALA A 48 9.55 10.90 -8.52
C ALA A 48 9.29 12.13 -7.63
N GLY A 49 8.21 12.09 -6.86
CA GLY A 49 7.85 13.14 -5.89
C GLY A 49 8.56 13.00 -4.55
N SER A 50 9.34 11.94 -4.33
CA SER A 50 10.07 11.69 -3.09
C SER A 50 11.59 11.70 -3.35
N PRO A 51 12.35 12.66 -2.78
CA PRO A 51 13.78 12.70 -2.97
C PRO A 51 14.46 11.51 -2.28
N ALA A 52 15.32 10.80 -3.02
CA ALA A 52 16.15 9.74 -2.48
C ALA A 52 17.23 10.33 -1.56
N ILE A 53 17.59 9.60 -0.51
CA ILE A 53 18.72 9.95 0.35
C ILE A 53 20.06 9.60 -0.31
N GLY A 54 20.02 8.74 -1.33
CA GLY A 54 21.12 8.56 -2.24
C GLY A 54 20.93 7.40 -3.21
N THR A 55 21.84 7.34 -4.17
CA THR A 55 21.97 6.26 -5.14
C THR A 55 23.38 5.71 -5.06
N ARG A 56 23.50 4.39 -5.20
CA ARG A 56 24.76 3.70 -5.45
C ARG A 56 24.63 2.93 -6.74
N SER A 57 25.66 3.00 -7.58
CA SER A 57 25.74 2.36 -8.89
C SER A 57 27.17 1.89 -9.14
N GLY A 58 27.40 1.17 -10.23
CA GLY A 58 28.76 0.76 -10.62
C GLY A 58 29.15 -0.64 -10.15
N PHE A 59 28.18 -1.52 -9.91
CA PHE A 59 28.41 -2.88 -9.41
C PHE A 59 27.44 -3.88 -10.05
N ASN A 60 27.70 -5.17 -9.84
CA ASN A 60 26.78 -6.25 -10.19
C ASN A 60 26.18 -6.82 -8.89
N MET A 61 24.89 -7.11 -8.91
CA MET A 61 24.14 -7.62 -7.77
C MET A 61 23.69 -9.05 -8.01
N ILE A 62 24.05 -9.93 -7.08
CA ILE A 62 23.48 -11.27 -6.97
C ILE A 62 23.21 -11.56 -5.50
N PHE A 63 22.03 -12.07 -5.19
CA PHE A 63 21.72 -12.59 -3.86
C PHE A 63 20.74 -13.75 -3.99
N ASN A 64 20.99 -14.81 -3.22
CA ASN A 64 20.11 -15.99 -3.18
C ASN A 64 19.13 -15.95 -2.01
N ASN A 65 19.38 -15.09 -1.02
CA ASN A 65 18.53 -14.92 0.14
C ASN A 65 18.59 -13.48 0.66
N THR A 66 17.52 -13.08 1.35
CA THR A 66 17.42 -11.84 2.12
C THR A 66 17.00 -12.22 3.52
N THR A 67 17.76 -11.79 4.52
CA THR A 67 17.48 -12.07 5.93
C THR A 67 17.46 -10.76 6.71
N VAL A 68 16.40 -10.53 7.49
CA VAL A 68 16.35 -9.47 8.50
C VAL A 68 16.48 -10.16 9.85
N ALA A 69 17.66 -10.06 10.46
CA ALA A 69 17.97 -10.73 11.71
C ALA A 69 18.81 -9.84 12.62
N MET A 70 18.65 -10.06 13.93
CA MET A 70 19.49 -9.47 14.96
C MET A 70 20.41 -10.56 15.52
N PHE A 71 21.70 -10.25 15.62
CA PHE A 71 22.72 -11.14 16.18
C PHE A 71 23.37 -10.53 17.44
N ALA A 72 22.55 -9.95 18.33
CA ALA A 72 23.02 -9.32 19.56
C ALA A 72 23.01 -10.30 20.74
N SER A 73 24.01 -10.18 21.63
CA SER A 73 24.16 -11.03 22.83
C SER A 73 23.28 -10.60 24.01
N SER A 74 22.65 -9.42 23.97
CA SER A 74 21.66 -8.98 24.96
C SER A 74 20.78 -7.82 24.45
N GLY A 75 19.46 -7.92 24.66
CA GLY A 75 18.47 -6.85 24.36
C GLY A 75 17.96 -6.82 22.92
N GLN A 76 16.77 -6.25 22.72
CA GLN A 76 16.19 -6.00 21.39
C GLN A 76 16.69 -4.64 20.89
N LEU A 77 17.60 -4.65 19.91
CA LEU A 77 18.15 -3.44 19.30
C LEU A 77 17.43 -3.03 18.01
N MET A 78 16.64 -3.94 17.42
CA MET A 78 15.86 -3.68 16.21
C MET A 78 14.52 -4.42 16.24
N SER A 79 13.46 -3.73 15.82
CA SER A 79 12.15 -4.32 15.52
C SER A 79 11.76 -3.95 14.10
N ALA A 80 11.41 -4.94 13.28
CA ALA A 80 10.78 -4.71 11.99
C ALA A 80 9.26 -4.91 12.14
N ASP A 81 8.48 -3.99 11.59
CA ASP A 81 7.03 -4.13 11.50
C ASP A 81 6.66 -4.97 10.27
N GLU A 82 7.01 -4.48 9.08
CA GLU A 82 6.66 -5.10 7.81
C GLU A 82 7.80 -5.02 6.80
N VAL A 83 7.99 -6.10 6.02
CA VAL A 83 8.86 -6.12 4.84
C VAL A 83 7.97 -6.35 3.62
N ARG A 84 8.02 -5.43 2.66
CA ARG A 84 7.29 -5.53 1.39
C ARG A 84 8.27 -5.64 0.23
N LEU A 85 7.92 -6.48 -0.73
CA LEU A 85 8.64 -6.62 -1.99
C LEU A 85 7.63 -6.46 -3.12
N GLY A 86 8.00 -5.68 -4.13
CA GLY A 86 7.15 -5.40 -5.27
C GLY A 86 7.98 -4.83 -6.41
N THR A 87 7.37 -4.76 -7.58
CA THR A 87 8.02 -4.25 -8.79
C THR A 87 7.75 -2.76 -9.00
N THR A 88 6.79 -2.19 -8.27
CA THR A 88 6.45 -0.77 -8.32
C THR A 88 6.54 -0.09 -6.96
N TRP A 89 6.67 1.23 -6.96
CA TRP A 89 6.67 2.06 -5.75
C TRP A 89 5.42 1.84 -4.89
N ALA A 90 4.24 1.76 -5.51
CA ALA A 90 2.96 1.59 -4.83
C ALA A 90 2.85 0.25 -4.08
N ASP A 91 3.56 -0.79 -4.54
CA ASP A 91 3.55 -2.12 -3.91
C ASP A 91 4.30 -2.14 -2.57
N VAL A 92 5.35 -1.29 -2.45
CA VAL A 92 6.27 -1.30 -1.31
C VAL A 92 6.02 -0.16 -0.33
N VAL A 93 5.33 0.90 -0.74
CA VAL A 93 4.95 1.98 0.17
C VAL A 93 3.58 1.75 0.78
N PRO A 94 3.37 2.11 2.05
CA PRO A 94 2.05 2.06 2.67
C PRO A 94 1.18 3.19 2.14
N LEU A 95 0.60 2.99 0.95
CA LEU A 95 -0.61 3.71 0.54
C LEU A 95 -1.76 3.18 1.39
N ARG A 96 -1.87 3.70 2.62
CA ARG A 96 -3.10 3.54 3.42
C ARG A 96 -4.18 4.38 2.74
N GLN A 97 -4.77 3.88 1.65
CA GLN A 97 -6.15 4.26 1.35
C GLN A 97 -7.03 3.33 2.19
N PRO A 98 -7.53 3.80 3.35
CA PRO A 98 -8.45 2.99 4.11
C PRO A 98 -9.64 2.68 3.22
N PHE A 99 -9.99 1.40 3.15
CA PHE A 99 -11.24 1.01 2.50
C PHE A 99 -12.39 1.67 3.26
N ARG A 100 -13.07 2.62 2.62
CA ARG A 100 -14.03 3.51 3.29
C ARG A 100 -15.29 3.70 2.48
N LEU A 101 -16.44 3.59 3.18
CA LEU A 101 -17.75 4.01 2.70
C LEU A 101 -18.05 5.40 3.25
N SER A 102 -18.48 6.33 2.40
CA SER A 102 -18.61 7.73 2.76
C SER A 102 -19.65 8.47 1.92
N ALA A 103 -19.91 9.74 2.25
CA ALA A 103 -20.88 10.58 1.56
C ALA A 103 -22.25 9.90 1.31
N PRO A 104 -22.85 9.24 2.31
CA PRO A 104 -24.17 8.64 2.12
C PRO A 104 -25.20 9.73 1.84
N THR A 105 -25.98 9.57 0.78
CA THR A 105 -27.05 10.52 0.42
C THR A 105 -28.26 9.78 -0.15
N VAL A 106 -29.44 10.34 0.08
CA VAL A 106 -30.68 9.92 -0.57
C VAL A 106 -31.02 10.96 -1.62
N LEU A 107 -31.10 10.52 -2.88
CA LEU A 107 -31.41 11.37 -4.03
C LEU A 107 -32.92 11.73 -4.03
N PRO A 108 -33.34 12.80 -4.74
CA PRO A 108 -34.75 13.21 -4.80
C PRO A 108 -35.72 12.13 -5.30
N ASN A 109 -35.23 11.17 -6.10
CA ASN A 109 -36.00 10.02 -6.58
C ASN A 109 -36.04 8.83 -5.59
N GLY A 110 -35.55 9.03 -4.35
CA GLY A 110 -35.51 8.03 -3.29
C GLY A 110 -34.39 6.99 -3.41
N GLN A 111 -33.52 7.10 -4.42
CA GLN A 111 -32.36 6.22 -4.55
C GLN A 111 -31.29 6.58 -3.53
N PHE A 112 -30.51 5.59 -3.09
CA PHE A 112 -29.39 5.82 -2.19
C PHE A 112 -28.08 5.86 -2.97
N GLN A 113 -27.18 6.76 -2.60
CA GLN A 113 -25.84 6.87 -3.17
C GLN A 113 -24.79 6.98 -2.07
N MET A 114 -23.63 6.38 -2.28
CA MET A 114 -22.45 6.53 -1.43
C MET A 114 -21.16 6.41 -2.23
N THR A 115 -20.06 6.93 -1.66
CA THR A 115 -18.73 6.86 -2.24
C THR A 115 -17.89 5.79 -1.56
N ILE A 116 -17.26 4.93 -2.36
CA ILE A 116 -16.29 3.91 -1.95
C ILE A 116 -14.90 4.38 -2.35
N SER A 117 -13.94 4.29 -1.44
CA SER A 117 -12.53 4.64 -1.67
C SER A 117 -11.59 3.61 -1.05
N GLY A 118 -10.36 3.51 -1.55
CA GLY A 118 -9.37 2.52 -1.09
C GLY A 118 -9.68 1.09 -1.51
N ALA A 119 -10.39 0.97 -2.63
CA ALA A 119 -10.90 -0.25 -3.20
C ALA A 119 -10.05 -0.63 -4.42
N ALA A 120 -8.84 -1.14 -4.17
CA ALA A 120 -8.17 -1.98 -5.17
C ALA A 120 -9.10 -3.16 -5.46
N THR A 121 -9.59 -3.23 -6.69
CA THR A 121 -10.61 -4.17 -7.15
C THR A 121 -10.16 -5.63 -6.97
N PRO A 122 -11.10 -6.60 -6.79
CA PRO A 122 -12.56 -6.48 -6.82
C PRO A 122 -13.20 -6.22 -5.44
N ILE A 123 -14.38 -5.58 -5.45
CA ILE A 123 -15.19 -5.34 -4.25
C ILE A 123 -16.60 -5.88 -4.41
N VAL A 124 -17.18 -6.35 -3.30
CA VAL A 124 -18.60 -6.67 -3.19
C VAL A 124 -19.26 -5.65 -2.27
N ILE A 125 -20.40 -5.13 -2.70
CA ILE A 125 -21.29 -4.29 -1.88
C ILE A 125 -22.56 -5.08 -1.62
N GLU A 126 -22.95 -5.16 -0.35
CA GLU A 126 -24.17 -5.82 0.08
C GLU A 126 -25.08 -4.84 0.81
N ALA A 127 -26.39 -5.08 0.68
CA ALA A 127 -27.41 -4.38 1.42
C ALA A 127 -28.18 -5.34 2.33
N SER A 128 -28.66 -4.83 3.46
CA SER A 128 -29.51 -5.56 4.41
C SER A 128 -30.62 -4.66 4.95
N THR A 129 -31.75 -5.25 5.31
CA THR A 129 -32.84 -4.56 6.03
C THR A 129 -32.81 -4.83 7.54
N ASN A 130 -32.06 -5.82 7.99
CA ASN A 130 -32.10 -6.36 9.36
C ASN A 130 -30.72 -6.62 9.99
N LEU A 131 -29.63 -6.27 9.31
CA LEU A 131 -28.23 -6.53 9.69
C LEU A 131 -27.81 -8.00 9.76
N THR A 132 -28.71 -8.94 9.48
CA THR A 132 -28.44 -10.39 9.54
C THR A 132 -28.44 -11.03 8.16
N SER A 133 -29.43 -10.70 7.32
CA SER A 133 -29.55 -11.16 5.94
C SER A 133 -28.97 -10.13 5.00
N TRP A 134 -27.90 -10.49 4.28
CA TRP A 134 -27.19 -9.61 3.36
C TRP A 134 -27.39 -10.08 1.92
N THR A 135 -27.68 -9.15 1.01
CA THR A 135 -27.88 -9.44 -0.41
C THR A 135 -26.89 -8.64 -1.25
N PRO A 136 -26.13 -9.28 -2.15
CA PRO A 136 -25.23 -8.57 -3.06
C PRO A 136 -25.97 -7.58 -3.95
N ARG A 137 -25.40 -6.38 -4.09
CA ARG A 137 -25.89 -5.31 -4.97
C ARG A 137 -24.89 -4.96 -6.07
N LEU A 138 -23.61 -5.14 -5.79
CA LEU A 138 -22.51 -5.04 -6.75
C LEU A 138 -21.52 -6.16 -6.44
N THR A 139 -21.09 -6.92 -7.44
CA THR A 139 -20.23 -8.09 -7.22
C THR A 139 -18.90 -8.07 -7.98
N ASN A 140 -18.67 -7.17 -8.96
CA ASN A 140 -17.44 -7.26 -9.74
C ASN A 140 -17.06 -6.02 -10.58
N SER A 141 -16.91 -4.83 -9.98
CA SER A 141 -16.06 -3.72 -10.47
C SER A 141 -16.34 -2.43 -9.70
N ALA A 142 -15.35 -1.91 -8.98
CA ALA A 142 -15.21 -0.45 -8.84
C ALA A 142 -14.42 0.01 -10.09
N PRO A 143 -15.07 0.54 -11.14
CA PRO A 143 -14.38 0.96 -12.38
C PRO A 143 -13.31 2.03 -12.14
N THR A 144 -13.39 2.75 -11.02
CA THR A 144 -12.46 3.80 -10.60
C THR A 144 -12.31 3.78 -9.07
N ASP A 145 -11.21 4.32 -8.55
CA ASP A 145 -11.08 4.67 -7.13
C ASP A 145 -10.89 6.20 -7.02
N PRO A 146 -11.85 6.95 -6.43
CA PRO A 146 -13.07 6.48 -5.77
C PRO A 146 -14.16 6.03 -6.76
N TYR A 147 -15.09 5.19 -6.29
CA TYR A 147 -16.28 4.75 -7.01
C TYR A 147 -17.55 5.25 -6.33
N VAL A 148 -18.47 5.81 -7.10
CA VAL A 148 -19.80 6.22 -6.62
C VAL A 148 -20.80 5.10 -6.90
N PHE A 149 -21.30 4.47 -5.85
CA PHE A 149 -22.31 3.42 -5.92
C PHE A 149 -23.71 4.02 -5.75
N THR A 150 -24.64 3.63 -6.62
CA THR A 150 -26.06 4.00 -6.53
C THR A 150 -26.92 2.73 -6.39
N ASP A 151 -27.70 2.66 -5.31
CA ASP A 151 -28.69 1.61 -5.09
C ASP A 151 -30.07 2.09 -5.57
N THR A 152 -30.39 1.74 -6.81
CA THR A 152 -31.64 2.14 -7.47
C THR A 152 -32.91 1.56 -6.83
N ALA A 153 -32.76 0.48 -6.06
CA ALA A 153 -33.88 -0.18 -5.38
C ALA A 153 -34.12 0.34 -3.96
N ALA A 154 -33.30 1.28 -3.45
CA ALA A 154 -33.36 1.73 -2.06
C ALA A 154 -34.73 2.32 -1.67
N SER A 155 -35.40 3.01 -2.60
CA SER A 155 -36.73 3.61 -2.38
C SER A 155 -37.83 2.62 -2.03
N GLY A 156 -37.65 1.33 -2.36
CA GLY A 156 -38.58 0.26 -2.02
C GLY A 156 -38.48 -0.24 -0.57
N PHE A 157 -37.57 0.31 0.24
CA PHE A 157 -37.27 -0.19 1.58
C PHE A 157 -37.29 0.96 2.59
N GLN A 158 -37.99 0.78 3.71
CA GLN A 158 -38.02 1.78 4.80
C GLN A 158 -36.66 2.00 5.46
N ARG A 159 -35.76 1.00 5.38
CA ARG A 159 -34.41 1.05 5.93
C ARG A 159 -33.51 0.11 5.16
N ARG A 160 -32.29 0.58 4.86
CA ARG A 160 -31.19 -0.25 4.37
C ARG A 160 -29.91 0.06 5.11
N PHE A 161 -29.15 -0.99 5.36
CA PHE A 161 -27.79 -0.98 5.85
C PHE A 161 -26.88 -1.48 4.74
N TYR A 162 -25.67 -0.93 4.66
CA TYR A 162 -24.71 -1.26 3.63
C TYR A 162 -23.41 -1.73 4.27
N ARG A 163 -22.80 -2.77 3.70
CA ARG A 163 -21.43 -3.18 3.98
C ARG A 163 -20.74 -3.46 2.68
N ALA A 164 -19.43 -3.41 2.69
CA ALA A 164 -18.63 -3.78 1.55
C ALA A 164 -17.36 -4.50 2.02
N TYR A 165 -16.82 -5.35 1.17
CA TYR A 165 -15.61 -6.10 1.44
C TYR A 165 -14.84 -6.34 0.14
N LYS A 166 -13.52 -6.49 0.28
CA LYS A 166 -12.65 -6.91 -0.81
C LYS A 166 -12.84 -8.41 -1.01
N THR A 167 -12.96 -8.86 -2.26
CA THR A 167 -12.85 -10.30 -2.53
C THR A 167 -11.38 -10.70 -2.48
N PRO A 168 -11.05 -11.92 -2.01
CA PRO A 168 -9.70 -12.46 -2.10
C PRO A 168 -9.13 -12.42 -3.52
#